data_AF-A0AAX4HCD4-F1
#
_entry.id   AF-A0AAX4HCD4-F1
#
_cell.length_a   1.000
_cell.length_b   1.000
_cell.length_c   1.000
_cell.angle_alpha   90.00
_cell.angle_beta   90.00
_cell.angle_gamma   90.00
#
_symmetry.space_group_name_H-M   'P 1'
#
loop_
_entity.id
_entity.type
_entity.pdbx_description
1 polymer ?
#
loop_
_entity_poly.entity_id
_entity_poly.type
_entity_poly.pdbx_seq_one_letter_code
_entity_poly.pdbx_strand_id
1 'polypeptide(L)'
;MTAPLGEVIYASVKPIFKIYFIIAMGFWLARKNILTVSTCRDLSDAVVTAIMPCLIFHNIVSNLKSSDIKFIGIVFFEGTVLFAAGGLLALATYFVCKSPKRWFGGLISVGLFPNISDLPIAYLQTLSKTGSLFSVEQGNEGVAYVCIFLASQVFYQFSLGLYRLIQYDFRDQLDDPESAVASNEKTSNDAVEATAKLENQDDASLLLLAEDNRSLASSELAPKQIRSPSEGNSISNEVGSDALERLTTTGANSIASENRSIASGIHTTSSLGRVSSRQVDLRKQKSQDIKDVINEYSEFDRLRSREIEAPPMQPYDNAVAPVDVPPQELEPETESFGKKVRAYLKQMGKNFCTPNSLALISSLIIAMSPPLKALFVHTWFKMPNAPDQQPPLSFVIDITSYVGAASVPIGLLLLGATIARLKVKKVVPGFWKTVVMITACRLIILPIFGVGMTTGIANAGWFDGNTLLRFVSVLEFGLPNATALIYFTAFHTDPLSEDHLQMDCLALCLICQYCVLFITLPFLVTFTLKVSLHK
;
A
#
# COMPACT_ATOMS: atom_id res chain seq x y z
N MET A 1 -33.37 20.13 -14.58
CA MET A 1 -33.83 19.05 -15.50
C MET A 1 -33.34 17.74 -14.90
N THR A 2 -34.20 16.73 -14.78
CA THR A 2 -33.79 15.41 -14.27
C THR A 2 -33.15 14.59 -15.38
N ALA A 3 -31.98 14.00 -15.14
CA ALA A 3 -31.30 13.17 -16.12
C ALA A 3 -32.10 11.89 -16.44
N PRO A 4 -32.05 11.35 -17.67
CA PRO A 4 -32.68 10.07 -17.99
C PRO A 4 -32.20 8.93 -17.07
N LEU A 5 -33.11 8.04 -16.66
CA LEU A 5 -32.77 6.93 -15.76
C LEU A 5 -31.64 6.04 -16.30
N GLY A 6 -31.66 5.74 -17.60
CA GLY A 6 -30.61 4.94 -18.26
C GLY A 6 -29.23 5.61 -18.23
N GLU A 7 -29.17 6.94 -18.25
CA GLU A 7 -27.91 7.69 -18.15
C GLU A 7 -27.34 7.61 -16.74
N VAL A 8 -28.19 7.77 -15.71
CA VAL A 8 -27.79 7.60 -14.30
C VAL A 8 -27.24 6.20 -14.04
N ILE A 9 -27.93 5.17 -14.53
CA ILE A 9 -27.49 3.77 -14.38
C ILE A 9 -26.14 3.56 -15.10
N TYR A 10 -26.01 3.99 -16.36
CA TYR A 10 -24.77 3.85 -17.12
C TYR A 10 -23.58 4.56 -16.45
N ALA A 11 -23.78 5.80 -16.00
CA ALA A 11 -22.76 6.58 -15.32
C ALA A 11 -22.34 5.95 -13.98
N SER A 12 -23.27 5.25 -13.30
CA SER A 12 -23.00 4.52 -12.05
C SER A 12 -22.30 3.17 -12.27
N VAL A 13 -22.57 2.45 -13.36
CA VAL A 13 -21.94 1.15 -13.64
C VAL A 13 -20.54 1.31 -14.26
N LYS A 14 -20.31 2.37 -15.05
CA LYS A 14 -19.04 2.60 -15.78
C LYS A 14 -17.75 2.52 -14.90
N PRO A 15 -17.67 3.07 -13.68
CA PRO A 15 -16.49 2.93 -12.83
C PRO A 15 -16.18 1.48 -12.45
N ILE A 16 -17.20 0.63 -12.31
CA ILE A 16 -17.07 -0.74 -11.82
C ILE A 16 -16.21 -1.60 -12.75
N PHE A 17 -16.40 -1.45 -14.07
CA PHE A 17 -15.60 -2.19 -15.06
C PHE A 17 -14.09 -1.94 -14.91
N LYS A 18 -13.67 -0.71 -14.59
CA LYS A 18 -12.24 -0.38 -14.37
C LYS A 18 -11.69 -1.16 -13.17
N ILE A 19 -12.43 -1.19 -12.05
CA ILE A 19 -12.04 -1.87 -10.82
C ILE A 19 -11.90 -3.38 -11.07
N TYR A 20 -12.91 -3.98 -11.69
CA TYR A 20 -12.95 -5.41 -11.99
C TYR A 20 -11.86 -5.84 -12.98
N PHE A 21 -11.53 -5.01 -13.96
CA PHE A 21 -10.44 -5.29 -14.90
C PHE A 21 -9.07 -5.33 -14.19
N ILE A 22 -8.83 -4.44 -13.22
CA ILE A 22 -7.60 -4.45 -12.42
C ILE A 22 -7.54 -5.70 -11.51
N ILE A 23 -8.67 -6.09 -10.89
CA ILE A 23 -8.74 -7.34 -10.10
C ILE A 23 -8.47 -8.55 -10.99
N ALA A 24 -9.05 -8.62 -12.20
CA ALA A 24 -8.80 -9.69 -13.16
C ALA A 24 -7.33 -9.73 -13.63
N MET A 25 -6.70 -8.57 -13.82
CA MET A 25 -5.28 -8.45 -14.11
C MET A 25 -4.41 -8.98 -12.97
N GLY A 26 -4.73 -8.65 -11.71
CA GLY A 26 -4.04 -9.17 -10.52
C GLY A 26 -4.15 -10.68 -10.39
N PHE A 27 -5.35 -11.22 -10.64
CA PHE A 27 -5.59 -12.66 -10.71
C PHE A 27 -4.72 -13.32 -11.79
N TRP A 28 -4.71 -12.76 -13.00
CA TRP A 28 -3.91 -13.28 -14.11
C TRP A 28 -2.40 -13.25 -13.83
N LEU A 29 -1.88 -12.15 -13.27
CA LEU A 29 -0.47 -12.02 -12.89
C LEU A 29 -0.05 -13.02 -11.81
N ALA A 30 -0.92 -13.28 -10.83
CA ALA A 30 -0.66 -14.29 -9.80
C ALA A 30 -0.72 -15.72 -10.37
N ARG A 31 -1.67 -16.03 -11.28
CA ARG A 31 -1.71 -17.31 -12.00
C ARG A 31 -0.49 -17.54 -12.91
N LYS A 32 0.27 -16.48 -13.22
CA LYS A 32 1.54 -16.50 -13.98
C LYS A 32 2.80 -16.47 -13.11
N ASN A 33 2.67 -16.60 -11.79
CA ASN A 33 3.77 -16.48 -10.81
C ASN A 33 4.55 -15.15 -10.90
N ILE A 34 3.91 -14.08 -11.41
CA ILE A 34 4.53 -12.74 -11.49
C ILE A 34 4.30 -11.98 -10.18
N LEU A 35 3.08 -12.04 -9.66
CA LEU A 35 2.79 -11.71 -8.27
C LEU A 35 2.92 -13.01 -7.46
N THR A 36 4.04 -13.19 -6.77
CA THR A 36 4.28 -14.28 -5.79
C THR A 36 3.85 -13.86 -4.37
N VAL A 37 3.94 -14.75 -3.37
CA VAL A 37 3.62 -14.39 -1.98
C VAL A 37 4.58 -13.31 -1.46
N SER A 38 5.88 -13.47 -1.69
CA SER A 38 6.90 -12.46 -1.36
C SER A 38 6.63 -11.14 -2.07
N THR A 39 6.46 -11.12 -3.40
CA THR A 39 6.17 -9.86 -4.12
C THR A 39 4.89 -9.17 -3.63
N CYS A 40 3.87 -9.92 -3.20
CA CYS A 40 2.68 -9.32 -2.59
C CYS A 40 2.95 -8.69 -1.22
N ARG A 41 3.86 -9.29 -0.42
CA ARG A 41 4.31 -8.75 0.86
C ARG A 41 5.17 -7.50 0.67
N ASP A 42 6.19 -7.57 -0.19
CA ASP A 42 7.10 -6.45 -0.49
C ASP A 42 6.31 -5.23 -1.01
N LEU A 43 5.33 -5.48 -1.87
CA LEU A 43 4.43 -4.46 -2.41
C LEU A 43 3.47 -3.90 -1.35
N SER A 44 3.04 -4.72 -0.38
CA SER A 44 2.23 -4.25 0.76
C SER A 44 3.04 -3.36 1.71
N ASP A 45 4.29 -3.72 1.97
CA ASP A 45 5.21 -2.93 2.81
C ASP A 45 5.51 -1.58 2.16
N ALA A 46 5.91 -1.57 0.88
CA ALA A 46 6.09 -0.35 0.11
C ALA A 46 4.85 0.56 0.13
N VAL A 47 3.63 -0.01 0.11
CA VAL A 47 2.41 0.78 0.25
C VAL A 47 2.25 1.38 1.64
N VAL A 48 2.34 0.57 2.70
CA VAL A 48 2.11 1.04 4.08
C VAL A 48 3.17 2.05 4.53
N THR A 49 4.41 1.86 4.07
CA THR A 49 5.60 2.63 4.47
C THR A 49 5.77 3.94 3.70
N ALA A 50 5.48 3.97 2.38
CA ALA A 50 5.72 5.16 1.54
C ALA A 50 4.52 5.62 0.71
N ILE A 51 3.85 4.72 -0.03
CA ILE A 51 2.84 5.13 -1.04
C ILE A 51 1.56 5.68 -0.38
N MET A 52 1.10 5.06 0.70
CA MET A 52 -0.11 5.48 1.43
C MET A 52 0.10 6.81 2.18
N PRO A 53 1.22 7.08 2.86
CA PRO A 53 1.56 8.43 3.35
C PRO A 53 1.50 9.50 2.26
N CYS A 54 2.07 9.24 1.07
CA CYS A 54 1.99 10.16 -0.07
C CYS A 54 0.55 10.41 -0.54
N LEU A 55 -0.27 9.36 -0.67
CA LEU A 55 -1.68 9.48 -1.03
C LEU A 55 -2.45 10.33 -0.01
N ILE A 56 -2.25 10.09 1.29
CA ILE A 56 -2.89 10.85 2.39
C ILE A 56 -2.50 12.33 2.29
N PHE A 57 -1.20 12.61 2.16
CA PHE A 57 -0.68 13.98 2.11
C PHE A 57 -1.26 14.77 0.93
N HIS A 58 -1.15 14.22 -0.29
CA HIS A 58 -1.67 14.84 -1.50
C HIS A 58 -3.19 15.08 -1.39
N ASN A 59 -3.96 14.04 -1.06
CA ASN A 59 -5.42 14.13 -1.04
C ASN A 59 -5.91 15.21 -0.06
N ILE A 60 -5.29 15.31 1.12
CA ILE A 60 -5.66 16.30 2.12
C ILE A 60 -5.18 17.70 1.72
N VAL A 61 -3.88 17.89 1.39
CA VAL A 61 -3.36 19.23 1.09
C VAL A 61 -4.00 19.83 -0.16
N SER A 62 -4.19 19.04 -1.22
CA SER A 62 -4.78 19.56 -2.46
C SER A 62 -6.27 19.88 -2.30
N ASN A 63 -7.08 18.96 -1.77
CA ASN A 63 -8.54 19.09 -1.82
C ASN A 63 -9.16 19.83 -0.62
N LEU A 64 -8.60 19.72 0.59
CA LEU A 64 -9.20 20.28 1.80
C LEU A 64 -9.06 21.81 1.88
N LYS A 65 -10.16 22.56 2.06
CA LYS A 65 -10.14 24.02 2.22
C LYS A 65 -10.49 24.44 3.65
N SER A 66 -9.89 25.53 4.12
CA SER A 66 -10.18 26.11 5.43
C SER A 66 -11.57 26.76 5.54
N SER A 67 -12.20 27.09 4.41
CA SER A 67 -13.58 27.59 4.34
C SER A 67 -14.61 26.57 4.82
N ASP A 68 -14.29 25.27 4.69
CA ASP A 68 -15.28 24.20 4.75
C ASP A 68 -15.40 23.61 6.17
N ILE A 69 -14.89 24.31 7.19
CA ILE A 69 -14.73 23.82 8.57
C ILE A 69 -16.03 23.29 9.21
N LYS A 70 -17.19 23.88 8.86
CA LYS A 70 -18.50 23.36 9.28
C LYS A 70 -18.78 21.98 8.67
N PHE A 71 -18.55 21.83 7.36
CA PHE A 71 -18.69 20.57 6.66
C PHE A 71 -17.65 19.53 7.12
N ILE A 72 -16.44 19.95 7.46
CA ILE A 72 -15.42 19.08 8.09
C ILE A 72 -15.97 18.45 9.38
N GLY A 73 -16.57 19.25 10.26
CA GLY A 73 -17.19 18.73 11.50
C GLY A 73 -18.33 17.75 11.25
N ILE A 74 -19.21 18.05 10.29
CA ILE A 74 -20.34 17.19 9.91
C ILE A 74 -19.82 15.85 9.35
N VAL A 75 -18.93 15.89 8.36
CA VAL A 75 -18.35 14.69 7.73
C VAL A 75 -17.58 13.84 8.75
N PHE A 76 -16.83 14.47 9.66
CA PHE A 76 -16.12 13.72 10.70
C PHE A 76 -17.09 13.02 11.67
N PHE A 77 -18.21 13.66 12.02
CA PHE A 77 -19.29 13.04 12.79
C PHE A 77 -19.94 11.88 12.01
N GLU A 78 -20.28 12.06 10.73
CA GLU A 78 -20.83 11.01 9.89
C GLU A 78 -19.88 9.81 9.75
N GLY A 79 -18.59 10.06 9.52
CA GLY A 79 -17.54 9.04 9.49
C GLY A 79 -17.44 8.29 10.82
N THR A 80 -17.48 9.01 11.95
CA THR A 80 -17.48 8.41 13.29
C THR A 80 -18.65 7.44 13.48
N VAL A 81 -19.86 7.84 13.05
CA VAL A 81 -21.06 6.99 13.14
C VAL A 81 -20.99 5.82 12.15
N LEU A 82 -20.47 6.03 10.93
CA LEU A 82 -20.23 4.98 9.94
C LEU A 82 -19.30 3.88 10.49
N PHE A 83 -18.18 4.28 11.09
CA PHE A 83 -17.23 3.34 11.71
C PHE A 83 -17.85 2.64 12.92
N ALA A 84 -18.50 3.39 13.82
CA ALA A 84 -19.14 2.82 15.01
C ALA A 84 -20.25 1.80 14.65
N ALA A 85 -21.14 2.15 13.71
CA ALA A 85 -22.19 1.26 13.22
C ALA A 85 -21.61 0.02 12.52
N GLY A 86 -20.59 0.20 11.68
CA GLY A 86 -19.88 -0.91 11.03
C GLY A 86 -19.21 -1.87 12.03
N GLY A 87 -18.53 -1.33 13.05
CA GLY A 87 -17.93 -2.10 14.12
C GLY A 87 -18.95 -2.85 15.00
N LEU A 88 -20.08 -2.21 15.33
CA LEU A 88 -21.19 -2.84 16.06
C LEU A 88 -21.84 -3.98 15.25
N LEU A 89 -22.05 -3.80 13.95
CA LEU A 89 -22.58 -4.83 13.07
C LEU A 89 -21.60 -6.02 12.91
N ALA A 90 -20.29 -5.76 12.87
CA ALA A 90 -19.27 -6.81 12.88
C ALA A 90 -19.22 -7.57 14.23
N LEU A 91 -19.37 -6.87 15.36
CA LEU A 91 -19.46 -7.48 16.68
C LEU A 91 -20.72 -8.35 16.83
N ALA A 92 -21.88 -7.87 16.36
CA ALA A 92 -23.10 -8.67 16.29
C ALA A 92 -22.91 -9.90 15.39
N THR A 93 -22.26 -9.73 14.23
CA THR A 93 -21.93 -10.83 13.31
C THR A 93 -21.05 -11.89 13.98
N TYR A 94 -20.04 -11.48 14.76
CA TYR A 94 -19.17 -12.38 15.50
C TYR A 94 -19.96 -13.31 16.44
N PHE A 95 -20.85 -12.75 17.26
CA PHE A 95 -21.67 -13.52 18.20
C PHE A 95 -22.74 -14.39 17.52
N VAL A 96 -23.45 -13.85 16.51
CA VAL A 96 -24.53 -14.56 15.83
C VAL A 96 -24.01 -15.70 14.95
N CYS A 97 -22.93 -15.47 14.18
CA CYS A 97 -22.39 -16.46 13.26
C CYS A 97 -21.33 -17.39 13.88
N LYS A 98 -20.89 -17.11 15.12
CA LYS A 98 -19.81 -17.82 15.83
C LYS A 98 -18.51 -17.87 14.99
N SER A 99 -18.07 -16.68 14.55
CA SER A 99 -16.87 -16.53 13.72
C SER A 99 -15.60 -17.02 14.45
N PRO A 100 -14.54 -17.47 13.74
CA PRO A 100 -13.32 -17.97 14.37
C PRO A 100 -12.68 -16.96 15.35
N LYS A 101 -12.34 -17.41 16.56
CA LYS A 101 -11.66 -16.60 17.60
C LYS A 101 -10.25 -16.10 17.21
N ARG A 102 -9.65 -16.71 16.20
CA ARG A 102 -8.38 -16.31 15.57
C ARG A 102 -8.53 -15.20 14.53
N TRP A 103 -9.76 -14.88 14.13
CA TRP A 103 -10.06 -13.81 13.17
C TRP A 103 -11.10 -12.83 13.74
N PHE A 104 -10.87 -12.40 14.99
CA PHE A 104 -11.77 -11.47 15.68
C PHE A 104 -11.46 -10.04 15.28
N GLY A 105 -10.19 -9.63 15.39
CA GLY A 105 -9.79 -8.26 15.08
C GLY A 105 -9.90 -7.94 13.59
N GLY A 106 -9.65 -8.91 12.71
CA GLY A 106 -9.87 -8.82 11.27
C GLY A 106 -11.35 -8.69 10.91
N LEU A 107 -12.25 -9.43 11.57
CA LEU A 107 -13.70 -9.26 11.40
C LEU A 107 -14.18 -7.87 11.85
N ILE A 108 -13.72 -7.39 13.01
CA ILE A 108 -14.07 -6.03 13.49
C ILE A 108 -13.45 -4.96 12.56
N SER A 109 -12.22 -5.16 12.06
CA SER A 109 -11.57 -4.26 11.08
C SER A 109 -12.33 -4.20 9.76
N VAL A 110 -12.85 -5.35 9.29
CA VAL A 110 -13.76 -5.45 8.15
C VAL A 110 -15.00 -4.59 8.35
N GLY A 111 -15.63 -4.62 9.54
CA GLY A 111 -16.75 -3.74 9.87
C GLY A 111 -16.36 -2.26 9.91
N LEU A 112 -15.24 -1.94 10.55
CA LEU A 112 -14.80 -0.57 10.81
C LEU A 112 -14.42 0.21 9.54
N PHE A 113 -13.71 -0.41 8.58
CA PHE A 113 -12.97 0.34 7.55
C PHE A 113 -13.53 0.16 6.13
N PRO A 114 -14.29 1.14 5.58
CA PRO A 114 -14.75 1.11 4.20
C PRO A 114 -13.64 1.53 3.23
N ASN A 115 -13.84 1.31 1.94
CA ASN A 115 -12.94 1.81 0.90
C ASN A 115 -13.21 3.29 0.57
N ILE A 116 -12.98 4.15 1.57
CA ILE A 116 -13.35 5.57 1.56
C ILE A 116 -12.54 6.42 0.56
N SER A 117 -11.28 6.10 0.25
CA SER A 117 -10.54 6.92 -0.72
C SER A 117 -10.91 6.56 -2.16
N ASP A 118 -10.76 5.29 -2.52
CA ASP A 118 -10.42 4.97 -3.91
C ASP A 118 -11.65 4.89 -4.81
N LEU A 119 -12.69 4.21 -4.30
CA LEU A 119 -13.94 3.99 -5.01
C LEU A 119 -14.76 5.28 -5.17
N PRO A 120 -15.08 6.04 -4.11
CA PRO A 120 -15.90 7.23 -4.24
C PRO A 120 -15.22 8.35 -5.04
N ILE A 121 -13.88 8.53 -4.93
CA ILE A 121 -13.14 9.46 -5.82
C ILE A 121 -13.29 9.04 -7.28
N ALA A 122 -13.07 7.76 -7.61
CA ALA A 122 -13.20 7.26 -8.98
C ALA A 122 -14.64 7.39 -9.53
N TYR A 123 -15.65 7.23 -8.67
CA TYR A 123 -17.05 7.48 -9.00
C TYR A 123 -17.31 8.97 -9.28
N LEU A 124 -16.97 9.86 -8.36
CA LEU A 124 -17.19 11.31 -8.51
C LEU A 124 -16.49 11.87 -9.76
N GLN A 125 -15.24 11.45 -10.01
CA GLN A 125 -14.50 11.82 -11.22
C GLN A 125 -15.13 11.27 -12.52
N THR A 126 -15.87 10.16 -12.47
CA THR A 126 -16.56 9.60 -13.64
C THR A 126 -17.92 10.26 -13.87
N LEU A 127 -18.66 10.51 -12.78
CA LEU A 127 -19.95 11.23 -12.82
C LEU A 127 -19.76 12.68 -13.29
N SER A 128 -18.72 13.38 -12.82
CA SER A 128 -18.42 14.75 -13.23
C SER A 128 -17.97 14.88 -14.69
N LYS A 129 -17.19 13.89 -15.19
CA LYS A 129 -16.81 13.80 -16.62
C LYS A 129 -17.97 13.45 -17.56
N THR A 130 -19.08 12.94 -17.02
CA THR A 130 -20.29 12.66 -17.81
C THR A 130 -21.13 13.93 -18.00
N GLY A 131 -20.91 14.97 -17.19
CA GLY A 131 -21.40 16.34 -17.41
C GLY A 131 -22.89 16.60 -17.14
N SER A 132 -23.74 15.57 -17.24
CA SER A 132 -25.19 15.65 -17.06
C SER A 132 -25.67 15.62 -15.61
N LEU A 133 -24.84 15.14 -14.67
CA LEU A 133 -25.21 14.93 -13.26
C LEU A 133 -24.52 15.90 -12.29
N PHE A 134 -23.24 16.14 -12.51
CA PHE A 134 -22.39 17.06 -11.76
C PHE A 134 -21.42 17.75 -12.72
N SER A 135 -21.07 19.01 -12.44
CA SER A 135 -19.98 19.70 -13.16
C SER A 135 -18.61 19.15 -12.72
N VAL A 136 -17.55 19.48 -13.47
CA VAL A 136 -16.16 19.15 -13.09
C VAL A 136 -15.81 19.77 -11.73
N GLU A 137 -16.25 21.00 -11.48
CA GLU A 137 -16.05 21.71 -10.22
C GLU A 137 -16.75 21.00 -9.04
N GLN A 138 -18.00 20.58 -9.22
CA GLN A 138 -18.73 19.75 -8.25
C GLN A 138 -18.07 18.38 -8.05
N GLY A 139 -17.46 17.81 -9.09
CA GLY A 139 -16.62 16.61 -8.95
C GLY A 139 -15.45 16.84 -7.98
N ASN A 140 -14.74 17.95 -8.14
CA ASN A 140 -13.59 18.30 -7.29
C ASN A 140 -14.00 18.65 -5.86
N GLU A 141 -15.12 19.37 -5.67
CA GLU A 141 -15.71 19.64 -4.36
C GLU A 141 -16.14 18.32 -3.66
N GLY A 142 -16.74 17.40 -4.41
CA GLY A 142 -17.09 16.07 -3.89
C GLY A 142 -15.86 15.29 -3.43
N VAL A 143 -14.78 15.33 -4.22
CA VAL A 143 -13.49 14.70 -3.85
C VAL A 143 -12.94 15.32 -2.56
N ALA A 144 -13.10 16.63 -2.32
CA ALA A 144 -12.72 17.24 -1.05
C ALA A 144 -13.50 16.68 0.15
N TYR A 145 -14.81 16.45 0.00
CA TYR A 145 -15.61 15.79 1.06
C TYR A 145 -15.15 14.35 1.34
N VAL A 146 -14.85 13.59 0.29
CA VAL A 146 -14.26 12.25 0.43
C VAL A 146 -12.90 12.31 1.14
N CYS A 147 -12.05 13.30 0.85
CA CYS A 147 -10.77 13.47 1.54
C CYS A 147 -10.93 13.76 3.05
N ILE A 148 -12.05 14.34 3.49
CA ILE A 148 -12.35 14.50 4.93
C ILE A 148 -12.75 13.16 5.56
N PHE A 149 -13.58 12.36 4.89
CA PHE A 149 -13.88 10.99 5.33
C PHE A 149 -12.59 10.15 5.41
N LEU A 150 -11.67 10.28 4.44
CA LEU A 150 -10.35 9.65 4.48
C LEU A 150 -9.52 10.13 5.68
N ALA A 151 -9.46 11.44 5.94
CA ALA A 151 -8.75 12.00 7.09
C ALA A 151 -9.31 11.47 8.42
N SER A 152 -10.65 11.33 8.52
CA SER A 152 -11.30 10.70 9.67
C SER A 152 -10.91 9.23 9.79
N GLN A 153 -10.99 8.45 8.70
CA GLN A 153 -10.59 7.03 8.73
C GLN A 153 -9.13 6.87 9.16
N VAL A 154 -8.20 7.66 8.60
CA VAL A 154 -6.76 7.58 8.94
C VAL A 154 -6.53 7.95 10.41
N PHE A 155 -7.28 8.91 10.96
CA PHE A 155 -7.23 9.24 12.39
C PHE A 155 -7.64 8.07 13.27
N TYR A 156 -8.78 7.43 12.99
CA TYR A 156 -9.24 6.25 13.73
C TYR A 156 -8.29 5.06 13.53
N GLN A 157 -7.86 4.80 12.30
CA GLN A 157 -7.07 3.64 11.91
C GLN A 157 -5.64 3.70 12.46
N PHE A 158 -4.95 4.85 12.31
CA PHE A 158 -3.54 4.99 12.70
C PHE A 158 -3.36 5.73 14.02
N SER A 159 -3.90 6.94 14.18
CA SER A 159 -3.67 7.78 15.37
C SER A 159 -4.24 7.14 16.64
N LEU A 160 -5.48 6.63 16.59
CA LEU A 160 -6.07 5.86 17.69
C LEU A 160 -5.62 4.38 17.72
N GLY A 161 -4.86 3.94 16.72
CA GLY A 161 -4.21 2.63 16.71
C GLY A 161 -5.10 1.43 16.39
N LEU A 162 -6.28 1.63 15.79
CA LEU A 162 -7.19 0.53 15.45
C LEU A 162 -6.57 -0.44 14.42
N TYR A 163 -5.52 -0.08 13.69
CA TYR A 163 -4.72 -1.02 12.88
C TYR A 163 -4.23 -2.25 13.68
N ARG A 164 -4.07 -2.11 15.01
CA ARG A 164 -3.68 -3.21 15.91
C ARG A 164 -4.72 -4.30 16.07
N LEU A 165 -5.98 -4.07 15.70
CA LEU A 165 -6.97 -5.15 15.64
C LEU A 165 -6.50 -6.24 14.67
N ILE A 166 -5.85 -5.88 13.57
CA ILE A 166 -5.32 -6.85 12.62
C ILE A 166 -4.13 -7.60 13.26
N GLN A 167 -3.26 -6.92 14.00
CA GLN A 167 -2.16 -7.56 14.77
C GLN A 167 -2.65 -8.55 15.83
N TYR A 168 -3.78 -8.26 16.49
CA TYR A 168 -4.35 -9.11 17.54
C TYR A 168 -4.72 -10.52 17.05
N ASP A 169 -5.00 -10.70 15.75
CA ASP A 169 -5.27 -12.01 15.14
C ASP A 169 -4.00 -12.84 14.86
N PHE A 170 -2.81 -12.25 14.99
CA PHE A 170 -1.50 -12.91 14.83
C PHE A 170 -0.79 -13.16 16.18
N ARG A 171 -1.41 -12.83 17.32
CA ARG A 171 -0.82 -13.03 18.67
C ARG A 171 -0.23 -14.44 18.87
N ASP A 172 -0.97 -15.48 18.46
CA ASP A 172 -0.57 -16.89 18.56
C ASP A 172 0.73 -17.21 17.78
N GLN A 173 1.11 -16.38 16.79
CA GLN A 173 2.35 -16.50 15.98
C GLN A 173 3.46 -15.54 16.44
N LEU A 174 3.10 -14.48 17.17
CA LEU A 174 4.04 -13.47 17.68
C LEU A 174 4.58 -13.83 19.08
N ASP A 175 3.80 -14.59 19.85
CA ASP A 175 4.17 -15.07 21.19
C ASP A 175 4.94 -16.41 21.16
N ASP A 176 5.19 -16.98 19.97
CA ASP A 176 5.91 -18.25 19.80
C ASP A 176 7.44 -18.04 19.79
N PRO A 177 8.19 -18.55 20.78
CA PRO A 177 9.62 -18.27 20.90
C PRO A 177 10.47 -18.77 19.71
N GLU A 178 9.99 -19.77 18.96
CA GLU A 178 10.68 -20.27 17.76
C GLU A 178 10.62 -19.25 16.60
N SER A 179 9.52 -18.51 16.49
CA SER A 179 9.36 -17.41 15.53
C SER A 179 10.20 -16.18 15.90
N ALA A 180 10.41 -15.94 17.20
CA ALA A 180 11.26 -14.85 17.68
C ALA A 180 12.74 -15.02 17.23
N VAL A 181 13.27 -16.25 17.22
CA VAL A 181 14.64 -16.54 16.76
C VAL A 181 14.80 -16.19 15.27
N ALA A 182 13.87 -16.59 14.41
CA ALA A 182 13.92 -16.29 12.98
C ALA A 182 13.83 -14.78 12.65
N SER A 183 13.14 -14.00 13.50
CA SER A 183 13.06 -12.54 13.37
C SER A 183 14.31 -11.81 13.91
N ASN A 184 14.92 -12.33 14.97
CA ASN A 184 16.17 -11.82 15.50
C ASN A 184 17.36 -12.12 14.57
N GLU A 185 17.44 -13.33 13.98
CA GLU A 185 18.52 -13.66 13.03
C GLU A 185 18.53 -12.76 11.80
N LYS A 186 17.36 -12.37 11.27
CA LYS A 186 17.30 -11.38 10.17
C LYS A 186 17.82 -10.02 10.63
N THR A 187 17.39 -9.56 11.80
CA THR A 187 17.80 -8.26 12.35
C THR A 187 19.28 -8.21 12.73
N SER A 188 19.86 -9.32 13.21
CA SER A 188 21.29 -9.42 13.51
C SER A 188 22.14 -9.59 12.26
N ASN A 189 21.70 -10.38 11.26
CA ASN A 189 22.49 -10.62 10.06
C ASN A 189 22.55 -9.37 9.16
N ASP A 190 21.45 -8.60 9.04
CA ASP A 190 21.48 -7.31 8.32
C ASP A 190 22.39 -6.29 9.01
N ALA A 191 22.48 -6.31 10.35
CA ALA A 191 23.37 -5.43 11.13
C ALA A 191 24.85 -5.87 11.10
N VAL A 192 25.12 -7.17 11.07
CA VAL A 192 26.47 -7.75 11.02
C VAL A 192 27.04 -7.71 9.60
N GLU A 193 26.25 -7.95 8.55
CA GLU A 193 26.74 -7.85 7.17
C GLU A 193 26.97 -6.40 6.71
N ALA A 194 26.29 -5.42 7.34
CA ALA A 194 26.55 -4.00 7.16
C ALA A 194 27.83 -3.51 7.87
N THR A 195 28.25 -4.15 8.96
CA THR A 195 29.51 -3.80 9.66
C THR A 195 30.72 -4.61 9.15
N ALA A 196 30.54 -5.87 8.77
CA ALA A 196 31.62 -6.72 8.24
C ALA A 196 32.17 -6.30 6.85
N LYS A 197 31.49 -5.40 6.13
CA LYS A 197 31.92 -4.87 4.82
C LYS A 197 32.72 -3.57 4.89
N LEU A 198 33.15 -3.15 6.08
CA LEU A 198 33.96 -1.93 6.30
C LEU A 198 35.27 -2.14 7.06
N GLU A 199 35.59 -3.37 7.49
CA GLU A 199 36.85 -3.70 8.18
C GLU A 199 37.56 -4.90 7.55
N ASN A 200 38.09 -4.74 6.34
CA ASN A 200 39.34 -5.36 5.86
C ASN A 200 39.61 -5.00 4.40
N GLN A 201 40.39 -3.92 4.21
CA GLN A 201 41.17 -3.48 3.03
C GLN A 201 41.33 -1.95 3.21
N ASP A 202 42.52 -1.37 3.27
CA ASP A 202 43.87 -1.86 2.96
C ASP A 202 44.90 -1.23 3.91
N ASP A 203 46.14 -1.75 3.91
CA ASP A 203 47.25 -0.80 3.91
C ASP A 203 48.51 -1.34 3.20
N ALA A 204 48.62 -1.02 1.90
CA ALA A 204 49.90 -0.81 1.23
C ALA A 204 49.73 0.00 -0.07
N SER A 205 49.36 1.29 0.01
CA SER A 205 50.04 2.37 -0.73
C SER A 205 49.46 3.78 -0.52
N LEU A 206 50.36 4.73 -0.22
CA LEU A 206 50.26 6.18 -0.49
C LEU A 206 49.35 7.08 0.37
N LEU A 207 49.78 7.26 1.61
CA LEU A 207 50.27 8.54 2.17
C LEU A 207 49.65 9.88 1.66
N LEU A 208 49.06 10.61 2.63
CA LEU A 208 49.21 12.06 2.90
C LEU A 208 48.51 13.05 1.92
N LEU A 209 47.76 14.07 2.36
CA LEU A 209 47.51 14.66 3.70
C LEU A 209 46.16 15.42 3.75
N ALA A 210 45.68 15.66 4.98
CA ALA A 210 44.91 16.80 5.52
C ALA A 210 44.43 17.95 4.57
N GLU A 211 43.31 18.65 4.81
CA GLU A 211 42.63 18.96 6.10
C GLU A 211 41.18 19.48 5.90
N ASP A 212 40.36 19.39 6.97
CA ASP A 212 39.32 20.31 7.48
C ASP A 212 38.76 21.52 6.66
N ASN A 213 37.54 22.04 6.88
CA ASN A 213 36.28 21.57 7.51
C ASN A 213 35.15 22.62 7.20
N ARG A 214 33.89 22.22 7.37
CA ARG A 214 32.67 23.03 7.69
C ARG A 214 32.42 24.49 7.16
N SER A 215 31.20 24.61 6.61
CA SER A 215 30.16 25.63 6.88
C SER A 215 30.21 27.08 6.32
N LEU A 216 29.21 27.34 5.46
CA LEU A 216 28.23 28.46 5.49
C LEU A 216 28.65 29.94 5.65
N ALA A 217 28.26 30.69 4.60
CA ALA A 217 27.54 31.98 4.63
C ALA A 217 28.31 33.33 4.66
N SER A 218 28.15 34.05 3.54
CA SER A 218 27.98 35.51 3.39
C SER A 218 29.03 36.49 3.94
N SER A 219 29.68 37.24 3.05
CA SER A 219 29.41 38.69 2.88
C SER A 219 30.17 39.30 1.67
N GLU A 220 29.89 40.57 1.41
CA GLU A 220 29.95 41.35 0.16
C GLU A 220 31.33 41.70 -0.45
N LEU A 221 31.25 42.48 -1.54
CA LEU A 221 32.22 43.44 -2.11
C LEU A 221 33.19 42.97 -3.22
N ALA A 222 32.78 43.30 -4.45
CA ALA A 222 33.64 43.63 -5.60
C ALA A 222 34.55 44.86 -5.28
N PRO A 223 35.61 45.23 -6.07
CA PRO A 223 35.63 45.14 -7.54
C PRO A 223 37.00 45.00 -8.28
N LYS A 224 36.88 45.02 -9.63
CA LYS A 224 37.80 45.63 -10.63
C LYS A 224 38.94 44.80 -11.28
N GLN A 225 38.69 44.48 -12.57
CA GLN A 225 39.55 44.55 -13.77
C GLN A 225 41.10 44.51 -13.66
N ILE A 226 41.77 43.78 -14.57
CA ILE A 226 42.46 44.32 -15.78
C ILE A 226 43.10 43.21 -16.67
N ARG A 227 42.89 43.32 -18.00
CA ARG A 227 43.65 42.85 -19.19
C ARG A 227 44.50 41.54 -19.21
N SER A 228 44.03 40.60 -20.06
CA SER A 228 44.66 40.06 -21.31
C SER A 228 46.07 40.54 -21.73
N PRO A 229 46.91 39.70 -22.42
CA PRO A 229 46.72 39.50 -23.87
C PRO A 229 47.10 38.12 -24.49
N SER A 230 46.57 37.88 -25.71
CA SER A 230 47.21 37.31 -26.94
C SER A 230 47.77 35.86 -26.98
N GLU A 231 47.77 35.11 -28.10
CA GLU A 231 47.21 35.25 -29.48
C GLU A 231 47.33 33.91 -30.26
N GLY A 232 46.70 33.81 -31.45
CA GLY A 232 47.03 32.85 -32.52
C GLY A 232 46.14 31.59 -32.62
N ASN A 233 45.17 31.53 -33.54
CA ASN A 233 45.26 31.10 -34.96
C ASN A 233 45.22 29.56 -35.17
N SER A 234 44.63 28.97 -36.22
CA SER A 234 43.57 29.40 -37.16
C SER A 234 43.22 28.26 -38.18
N ILE A 235 41.91 28.07 -38.46
CA ILE A 235 41.26 28.01 -39.80
C ILE A 235 41.16 26.68 -40.63
N SER A 236 39.90 26.23 -40.82
CA SER A 236 39.28 25.60 -42.05
C SER A 236 39.74 24.21 -42.56
N ASN A 237 39.05 23.45 -43.43
CA ASN A 237 37.77 23.61 -44.19
C ASN A 237 37.24 22.25 -44.73
N GLU A 238 35.91 22.12 -45.01
CA GLU A 238 35.25 21.38 -46.15
C GLU A 238 35.49 19.83 -46.37
N VAL A 239 34.72 18.98 -47.10
CA VAL A 239 33.36 18.95 -47.75
C VAL A 239 33.02 17.48 -48.18
N GLY A 240 31.72 17.12 -48.36
CA GLY A 240 31.24 16.00 -49.23
C GLY A 240 30.93 14.65 -48.54
N SER A 241 29.76 14.00 -48.66
CA SER A 241 29.08 13.37 -49.84
C SER A 241 29.75 12.07 -50.32
N ASP A 242 29.10 10.93 -50.66
CA ASP A 242 27.67 10.54 -50.77
C ASP A 242 27.57 8.98 -50.94
N ALA A 243 26.37 8.43 -51.20
CA ALA A 243 26.06 7.10 -51.80
C ALA A 243 26.30 5.79 -50.96
N LEU A 244 25.33 4.86 -50.81
CA LEU A 244 24.80 3.80 -51.73
C LEU A 244 25.75 2.57 -51.89
N GLU A 245 25.35 1.30 -52.07
CA GLU A 245 24.07 0.66 -52.43
C GLU A 245 24.03 -0.86 -52.03
N ARG A 246 22.82 -1.38 -51.71
CA ARG A 246 22.20 -2.71 -51.98
C ARG A 246 22.93 -4.10 -52.00
N LEU A 247 22.14 -5.07 -51.45
CA LEU A 247 21.91 -6.48 -51.88
C LEU A 247 23.07 -7.50 -51.64
N THR A 248 22.93 -8.85 -51.71
CA THR A 248 21.81 -9.77 -52.10
C THR A 248 21.89 -11.15 -51.37
N THR A 249 20.76 -11.88 -51.23
CA THR A 249 20.53 -13.37 -51.29
C THR A 249 21.61 -14.40 -50.82
N THR A 250 21.35 -15.37 -49.93
CA THR A 250 20.53 -16.63 -50.03
C THR A 250 21.39 -17.90 -50.19
N GLY A 251 21.23 -18.85 -49.26
CA GLY A 251 21.09 -20.27 -49.61
C GLY A 251 22.23 -21.27 -49.36
N ALA A 252 21.77 -22.52 -49.16
CA ALA A 252 22.45 -23.81 -49.33
C ALA A 252 23.20 -24.46 -48.15
N ASN A 253 22.75 -25.69 -47.86
CA ASN A 253 23.34 -26.66 -46.94
C ASN A 253 24.65 -27.24 -47.50
N SER A 254 25.50 -27.77 -46.62
CA SER A 254 26.38 -28.91 -46.94
C SER A 254 26.43 -29.91 -45.78
N ILE A 255 26.59 -31.18 -46.14
CA ILE A 255 26.56 -32.35 -45.25
C ILE A 255 27.96 -32.97 -45.23
N ALA A 256 28.23 -33.72 -44.15
CA ALA A 256 29.25 -34.76 -44.01
C ALA A 256 30.62 -34.40 -43.38
N SER A 257 30.97 -35.25 -42.40
CA SER A 257 32.29 -35.77 -42.05
C SER A 257 33.45 -34.80 -41.79
N GLU A 258 34.08 -34.94 -40.62
CA GLU A 258 35.34 -35.70 -40.57
C GLU A 258 35.77 -36.20 -39.16
N ASN A 259 36.48 -37.33 -39.20
CA ASN A 259 37.56 -37.81 -38.35
C ASN A 259 37.67 -37.47 -36.85
N ARG A 260 37.84 -38.55 -36.06
CA ARG A 260 38.58 -38.52 -34.81
C ARG A 260 40.06 -38.25 -35.08
N SER A 261 40.63 -37.23 -34.46
CA SER A 261 42.05 -37.18 -34.13
C SER A 261 42.22 -36.80 -32.66
N ILE A 262 43.05 -37.54 -31.94
CA ILE A 262 43.37 -37.26 -30.54
C ILE A 262 44.48 -36.21 -30.55
N ALA A 263 44.17 -35.01 -30.05
CA ALA A 263 45.17 -33.98 -29.77
C ALA A 263 44.85 -33.33 -28.42
N SER A 264 45.78 -33.48 -27.47
CA SER A 264 45.71 -32.84 -26.16
C SER A 264 45.94 -31.34 -26.29
N GLY A 265 44.92 -30.53 -25.98
CA GLY A 265 45.01 -29.08 -25.97
C GLY A 265 44.02 -28.49 -24.95
N ILE A 266 44.55 -27.88 -23.89
CA ILE A 266 43.75 -27.18 -22.89
C ILE A 266 43.29 -25.85 -23.49
N HIS A 267 42.05 -25.79 -23.94
CA HIS A 267 41.36 -24.54 -24.24
C HIS A 267 40.01 -24.49 -23.51
N THR A 268 40.01 -23.77 -22.39
CA THR A 268 38.82 -23.33 -21.68
C THR A 268 38.00 -22.38 -22.56
N THR A 269 37.11 -22.93 -23.38
CA THR A 269 36.06 -22.13 -24.00
C THR A 269 35.06 -21.74 -22.92
N SER A 270 35.03 -20.45 -22.59
CA SER A 270 34.01 -19.87 -21.73
C SER A 270 32.66 -19.91 -22.46
N SER A 271 31.95 -21.03 -22.33
CA SER A 271 30.53 -21.04 -22.65
C SER A 271 29.87 -20.00 -21.75
N LEU A 272 29.42 -18.88 -22.33
CA LEU A 272 28.42 -18.03 -21.69
C LEU A 272 27.15 -18.87 -21.54
N GLY A 273 27.08 -19.60 -20.43
CA GLY A 273 25.90 -20.30 -20.00
C GLY A 273 24.78 -19.29 -20.00
N ARG A 274 23.77 -19.54 -20.82
CA ARG A 274 22.57 -18.69 -20.87
C ARG A 274 21.87 -18.85 -19.53
N VAL A 275 22.22 -18.00 -18.57
CA VAL A 275 21.55 -17.90 -17.27
C VAL A 275 20.12 -17.47 -17.57
N SER A 276 19.26 -18.47 -17.76
CA SER A 276 17.82 -18.26 -17.70
C SER A 276 17.56 -17.74 -16.30
N SER A 277 17.17 -16.47 -16.19
CA SER A 277 16.88 -15.90 -14.89
C SER A 277 15.77 -16.71 -14.26
N ARG A 278 15.85 -17.04 -12.95
CA ARG A 278 14.85 -17.87 -12.26
C ARG A 278 13.42 -17.37 -12.54
N GLN A 279 13.23 -16.05 -12.65
CA GLN A 279 11.98 -15.40 -13.04
C GLN A 279 11.42 -15.80 -14.42
N VAL A 280 12.26 -16.15 -15.40
CA VAL A 280 11.82 -16.62 -16.74
C VAL A 280 11.38 -18.08 -16.73
N ASP A 281 11.96 -18.92 -15.86
CA ASP A 281 11.54 -20.32 -15.74
C ASP A 281 10.35 -20.50 -14.80
N LEU A 282 10.25 -19.71 -13.72
CA LEU A 282 9.04 -19.58 -12.88
C LEU A 282 7.78 -19.22 -13.69
N ARG A 283 7.92 -18.47 -14.80
CA ARG A 283 6.83 -18.11 -15.73
C ARG A 283 6.42 -19.25 -16.68
N LYS A 284 7.23 -20.30 -16.82
CA LYS A 284 6.95 -21.49 -17.65
C LYS A 284 6.42 -22.66 -16.84
N GLN A 285 6.63 -22.66 -15.52
CA GLN A 285 6.09 -23.66 -14.61
C GLN A 285 4.58 -23.51 -14.38
N LYS A 286 3.98 -24.51 -13.72
CA LYS A 286 2.61 -24.47 -13.21
C LYS A 286 2.50 -23.34 -12.15
N SER A 287 1.30 -22.81 -11.91
CA SER A 287 1.09 -21.81 -10.85
C SER A 287 1.54 -22.41 -9.51
N GLN A 288 2.50 -21.77 -8.83
CA GLN A 288 3.14 -22.31 -7.63
C GLN A 288 2.11 -22.57 -6.54
N ASP A 289 2.23 -23.74 -5.91
CA ASP A 289 1.67 -23.97 -4.57
C ASP A 289 2.75 -23.69 -3.52
N ILE A 290 2.36 -23.45 -2.27
CA ILE A 290 3.28 -23.11 -1.16
C ILE A 290 4.31 -24.22 -0.92
N LYS A 291 3.97 -25.46 -1.26
CA LYS A 291 4.85 -26.64 -1.19
C LYS A 291 6.01 -26.61 -2.20
N ASP A 292 5.82 -25.94 -3.34
CA ASP A 292 6.87 -25.81 -4.35
C ASP A 292 7.97 -24.83 -3.86
N VAL A 293 7.58 -23.80 -3.11
CA VAL A 293 8.50 -22.84 -2.47
C VAL A 293 9.35 -23.51 -1.38
N ILE A 294 8.72 -24.35 -0.55
CA ILE A 294 9.42 -25.11 0.51
C ILE A 294 10.52 -26.02 -0.08
N ASN A 295 10.24 -26.66 -1.21
CA ASN A 295 11.20 -27.56 -1.86
C ASN A 295 12.40 -26.80 -2.46
N GLU A 296 12.19 -25.59 -2.99
CA GLU A 296 13.25 -24.75 -3.56
C GLU A 296 14.15 -24.11 -2.49
N TYR A 297 13.58 -23.73 -1.33
CA TYR A 297 14.39 -23.32 -0.15
C TYR A 297 15.17 -24.50 0.46
N SER A 298 14.57 -25.70 0.51
CA SER A 298 15.23 -26.90 1.03
C SER A 298 16.46 -27.33 0.20
N GLU A 299 16.48 -27.05 -1.11
CA GLU A 299 17.70 -27.23 -1.92
C GLU A 299 18.72 -26.10 -1.72
N PHE A 300 18.27 -24.88 -1.44
CA PHE A 300 19.17 -23.76 -1.14
C PHE A 300 19.96 -23.98 0.16
N ASP A 301 19.30 -24.44 1.23
CA ASP A 301 20.00 -24.78 2.48
C ASP A 301 20.93 -26.00 2.31
N ARG A 302 20.59 -26.97 1.45
CA ARG A 302 21.50 -28.07 1.11
C ARG A 302 22.77 -27.62 0.37
N LEU A 303 22.67 -26.58 -0.46
CA LEU A 303 23.83 -26.00 -1.14
C LEU A 303 24.68 -25.18 -0.17
N ARG A 304 24.05 -24.36 0.68
CA ARG A 304 24.71 -23.64 1.79
C ARG A 304 25.43 -24.61 2.74
N SER A 305 24.83 -25.76 3.05
CA SER A 305 25.43 -26.80 3.91
C SER A 305 26.70 -27.42 3.30
N ARG A 306 26.78 -27.52 1.96
CA ARG A 306 27.96 -28.06 1.27
C ARG A 306 29.17 -27.12 1.24
N GLU A 307 28.94 -25.83 1.46
CA GLU A 307 30.00 -24.81 1.48
C GLU A 307 30.64 -24.65 2.86
N ILE A 308 30.12 -25.37 3.87
CA ILE A 308 30.57 -25.34 5.28
C ILE A 308 31.45 -26.55 5.64
N GLU A 309 31.56 -27.58 4.80
CA GLU A 309 32.38 -28.77 5.05
C GLU A 309 33.87 -28.56 4.72
N ALA A 310 34.59 -27.91 5.63
CA ALA A 310 36.06 -27.90 5.72
C ALA A 310 36.52 -28.22 7.17
N PRO A 311 37.74 -28.75 7.40
CA PRO A 311 37.99 -29.75 8.47
C PRO A 311 38.11 -29.20 9.92
N PRO A 312 38.03 -30.09 10.94
CA PRO A 312 37.54 -29.74 12.28
C PRO A 312 38.62 -29.33 13.29
N MET A 313 38.18 -28.74 14.41
CA MET A 313 38.97 -28.62 15.64
C MET A 313 38.20 -29.12 16.87
N GLN A 314 38.93 -29.40 17.95
CA GLN A 314 38.63 -30.41 18.97
C GLN A 314 37.69 -29.97 20.12
N PRO A 315 37.11 -30.94 20.88
CA PRO A 315 36.07 -30.66 21.86
C PRO A 315 36.60 -30.12 23.19
N TYR A 316 35.78 -29.34 23.87
CA TYR A 316 35.91 -29.07 25.30
C TYR A 316 34.62 -29.46 26.03
N ASP A 317 34.72 -30.49 26.85
CA ASP A 317 33.76 -30.75 27.92
C ASP A 317 33.75 -29.59 28.91
N ASN A 318 32.54 -29.21 29.35
CA ASN A 318 32.28 -28.74 30.71
C ASN A 318 30.78 -28.83 30.97
N ALA A 319 30.34 -29.98 31.48
CA ALA A 319 28.97 -30.18 31.93
C ALA A 319 28.70 -29.35 33.19
N VAL A 320 27.87 -28.31 33.08
CA VAL A 320 27.27 -27.63 34.22
C VAL A 320 25.92 -28.28 34.49
N ALA A 321 25.73 -28.80 35.71
CA ALA A 321 24.51 -29.49 36.09
C ALA A 321 23.29 -28.53 36.13
N PRO A 322 22.05 -29.05 35.96
CA PRO A 322 20.85 -28.22 36.09
C PRO A 322 20.73 -27.69 37.52
N VAL A 323 20.42 -26.39 37.65
CA VAL A 323 20.04 -25.79 38.93
C VAL A 323 18.53 -25.89 39.07
N ASP A 324 18.06 -26.70 40.02
CA ASP A 324 16.64 -26.76 40.38
C ASP A 324 16.19 -25.43 40.98
N VAL A 325 15.41 -24.65 40.22
CA VAL A 325 14.73 -23.45 40.72
C VAL A 325 13.36 -23.88 41.25
N PRO A 326 13.03 -23.63 42.54
CA PRO A 326 11.73 -24.02 43.09
C PRO A 326 10.59 -23.22 42.45
N PRO A 327 9.36 -23.76 42.37
CA PRO A 327 8.23 -23.08 41.76
C PRO A 327 7.92 -21.76 42.50
N GLN A 328 8.10 -20.63 41.82
CA GLN A 328 7.55 -19.36 42.31
C GLN A 328 6.06 -19.33 42.00
N GLU A 329 5.24 -19.25 43.06
CA GLU A 329 3.81 -18.97 42.95
C GLU A 329 3.63 -17.56 42.34
N LEU A 330 3.22 -17.52 41.07
CA LEU A 330 2.80 -16.28 40.41
C LEU A 330 1.47 -15.83 40.99
N GLU A 331 1.51 -15.07 42.09
CA GLU A 331 0.37 -14.26 42.48
C GLU A 331 0.03 -13.29 41.34
N PRO A 332 -1.25 -13.17 40.94
CA PRO A 332 -1.64 -12.28 39.86
C PRO A 332 -1.55 -10.83 40.35
N GLU A 333 -0.45 -10.14 40.04
CA GLU A 333 -0.36 -8.69 40.27
C GLU A 333 -1.57 -8.01 39.62
N THR A 334 -2.46 -7.47 40.46
CA THR A 334 -3.57 -6.63 40.01
C THR A 334 -3.01 -5.30 39.53
N GLU A 335 -2.51 -5.29 38.30
CA GLU A 335 -1.97 -4.11 37.64
C GLU A 335 -2.98 -2.95 37.72
N SER A 336 -2.63 -1.94 38.51
CA SER A 336 -3.45 -0.74 38.70
C SER A 336 -3.90 -0.15 37.37
N PHE A 337 -5.20 0.13 37.27
CA PHE A 337 -5.84 0.77 36.11
C PHE A 337 -5.07 2.01 35.63
N GLY A 338 -4.49 2.80 36.55
CA GLY A 338 -3.67 3.96 36.22
C GLY A 338 -2.36 3.62 35.48
N LYS A 339 -1.70 2.49 35.79
CA LYS A 339 -0.53 2.00 35.04
C LYS A 339 -0.94 1.60 33.62
N LYS A 340 -2.05 0.87 33.46
CA LYS A 340 -2.60 0.47 32.14
C LYS A 340 -3.00 1.66 31.28
N VAL A 341 -3.70 2.65 31.85
CA VAL A 341 -4.05 3.90 31.14
C VAL A 341 -2.80 4.67 30.74
N ARG A 342 -1.78 4.79 31.62
CA ARG A 342 -0.52 5.48 31.28
C ARG A 342 0.27 4.75 30.19
N ALA A 343 0.30 3.41 30.22
CA ALA A 343 0.92 2.59 29.18
C ALA A 343 0.19 2.78 27.84
N TYR A 344 -1.14 2.71 27.83
CA TYR A 344 -1.98 2.95 26.65
C TYR A 344 -1.76 4.36 26.08
N LEU A 345 -1.77 5.41 26.91
CA LEU A 345 -1.51 6.79 26.47
C LEU A 345 -0.10 6.96 25.88
N LYS A 346 0.94 6.35 26.49
CA LYS A 346 2.30 6.35 25.95
C LYS A 346 2.37 5.62 24.60
N GLN A 347 1.63 4.52 24.45
CA GLN A 347 1.56 3.74 23.23
C GLN A 347 0.71 4.42 22.13
N MET A 348 -0.32 5.18 22.51
CA MET A 348 -1.11 6.03 21.63
C MET A 348 -0.27 7.22 21.14
N GLY A 349 0.50 7.86 22.02
CA GLY A 349 1.47 8.90 21.63
C GLY A 349 2.47 8.42 20.57
N LYS A 350 2.98 7.18 20.68
CA LYS A 350 3.80 6.56 19.63
C LYS A 350 3.05 6.39 18.29
N ASN A 351 1.74 6.17 18.30
CA ASN A 351 0.95 6.01 17.08
C ASN A 351 0.83 7.30 16.27
N PHE A 352 0.83 8.46 16.92
CA PHE A 352 0.86 9.75 16.23
C PHE A 352 2.18 9.96 15.45
N CYS A 353 3.26 9.26 15.82
CA CYS A 353 4.54 9.27 15.13
C CYS A 353 4.68 8.20 14.02
N THR A 354 3.64 7.42 13.72
CA THR A 354 3.67 6.50 12.55
C THR A 354 3.60 7.29 11.25
N PRO A 355 4.16 6.79 10.12
CA PRO A 355 4.27 7.58 8.88
C PRO A 355 2.91 8.08 8.36
N ASN A 356 1.86 7.26 8.47
CA ASN A 356 0.51 7.61 8.06
C ASN A 356 -0.15 8.66 8.97
N SER A 357 0.07 8.58 10.29
CA SER A 357 -0.36 9.63 11.23
C SER A 357 0.40 10.93 11.02
N LEU A 358 1.72 10.88 10.81
CA LEU A 358 2.53 12.08 10.54
C LEU A 358 2.12 12.75 9.22
N ALA A 359 1.83 11.96 8.17
CA ALA A 359 1.29 12.48 6.91
C ALA A 359 -0.07 13.15 7.12
N LEU A 360 -0.99 12.55 7.90
CA LEU A 360 -2.28 13.15 8.26
C LEU A 360 -2.12 14.46 9.05
N ILE A 361 -1.28 14.48 10.09
CA ILE A 361 -1.11 15.64 10.97
C ILE A 361 -0.47 16.81 10.19
N SER A 362 0.61 16.53 9.47
CA SER A 362 1.30 17.56 8.66
C SER A 362 0.40 18.11 7.54
N SER A 363 -0.31 17.25 6.82
CA SER A 363 -1.24 17.68 5.76
C SER A 363 -2.43 18.47 6.31
N LEU A 364 -3.00 18.12 7.47
CA LEU A 364 -4.04 18.91 8.13
C LEU A 364 -3.53 20.29 8.58
N ILE A 365 -2.33 20.37 9.18
CA ILE A 365 -1.72 21.64 9.58
C ILE A 365 -1.49 22.55 8.37
N ILE A 366 -0.98 21.99 7.27
CA ILE A 366 -0.78 22.73 6.01
C ILE A 366 -2.12 23.16 5.42
N ALA A 367 -3.10 22.26 5.30
CA ALA A 367 -4.38 22.54 4.66
C ALA A 367 -5.26 23.55 5.42
N MET A 368 -5.19 23.54 6.76
CA MET A 368 -5.94 24.47 7.62
C MET A 368 -5.24 25.83 7.82
N SER A 369 -3.98 25.96 7.40
CA SER A 369 -3.23 27.21 7.45
C SER A 369 -3.09 27.80 6.04
N PRO A 370 -3.88 28.84 5.65
CA PRO A 370 -3.82 29.45 4.33
C PRO A 370 -2.40 29.84 3.84
N PRO A 371 -1.52 30.47 4.65
CA PRO A 371 -0.18 30.80 4.18
C PRO A 371 0.72 29.57 3.97
N LEU A 372 0.54 28.50 4.74
CA LEU A 372 1.29 27.24 4.50
C LEU A 372 0.75 26.53 3.25
N LYS A 373 -0.58 26.42 3.08
CA LYS A 373 -1.18 25.81 1.89
C LYS A 373 -0.75 26.53 0.60
N ALA A 374 -0.61 27.86 0.63
CA ALA A 374 -0.19 28.67 -0.50
C ALA A 374 1.22 28.35 -1.04
N LEU A 375 2.06 27.64 -0.27
CA LEU A 375 3.34 27.13 -0.75
C LEU A 375 3.17 25.91 -1.67
N PHE A 376 2.15 25.09 -1.44
CA PHE A 376 1.95 23.79 -2.12
C PHE A 376 0.92 23.85 -3.25
N VAL A 377 -0.10 24.71 -3.10
CA VAL A 377 -1.24 24.79 -4.01
C VAL A 377 -1.67 26.26 -4.15
N HIS A 378 -2.16 26.67 -5.31
CA HIS A 378 -2.72 28.02 -5.45
C HIS A 378 -3.91 28.20 -4.49
N THR A 379 -3.90 29.29 -3.73
CA THR A 379 -4.98 29.69 -2.83
C THR A 379 -5.29 31.17 -3.02
N TRP A 380 -6.27 31.68 -2.28
CA TRP A 380 -6.56 33.11 -2.20
C TRP A 380 -5.45 33.93 -1.49
N PHE A 381 -4.53 33.27 -0.77
CA PHE A 381 -3.41 33.93 -0.11
C PHE A 381 -2.27 34.16 -1.11
N LYS A 382 -1.80 35.41 -1.21
CA LYS A 382 -0.81 35.82 -2.21
C LYS A 382 0.62 35.42 -1.81
N MET A 383 1.08 34.30 -2.35
CA MET A 383 2.49 33.88 -2.34
C MET A 383 3.14 34.22 -3.70
N PRO A 384 4.41 34.66 -3.77
CA PRO A 384 5.14 34.68 -5.03
C PRO A 384 5.26 33.27 -5.61
N ASN A 385 4.95 33.11 -6.89
CA ASN A 385 5.16 31.86 -7.62
C ASN A 385 6.67 31.63 -7.83
N ALA A 386 7.04 30.37 -8.03
CA ALA A 386 8.34 29.96 -8.54
C ALA A 386 8.49 30.35 -10.04
N PRO A 387 9.71 30.24 -10.63
CA PRO A 387 9.97 30.66 -12.01
C PRO A 387 9.13 29.97 -13.09
N ASP A 388 8.52 28.82 -12.76
CA ASP A 388 7.61 28.02 -13.57
C ASP A 388 6.13 28.46 -13.48
N GLN A 389 5.85 29.55 -12.77
CA GLN A 389 4.51 30.07 -12.43
C GLN A 389 3.70 29.22 -11.45
N GLN A 390 4.31 28.23 -10.78
CA GLN A 390 3.63 27.39 -9.79
C GLN A 390 3.91 27.84 -8.34
N PRO A 391 3.17 27.32 -7.34
CA PRO A 391 3.51 27.49 -5.92
C PRO A 391 4.92 26.95 -5.60
N PRO A 392 5.71 27.59 -4.71
CA PRO A 392 7.12 27.23 -4.46
C PRO A 392 7.42 25.76 -4.10
N LEU A 393 6.45 25.03 -3.56
CA LEU A 393 6.54 23.62 -3.17
C LEU A 393 5.55 22.73 -3.96
N SER A 394 5.09 23.16 -5.14
CA SER A 394 4.19 22.36 -5.99
C SER A 394 4.78 20.99 -6.34
N PHE A 395 6.09 20.91 -6.55
CA PHE A 395 6.81 19.66 -6.80
C PHE A 395 6.59 18.59 -5.70
N VAL A 396 6.31 18.99 -4.46
CA VAL A 396 5.97 18.05 -3.38
C VAL A 396 4.59 17.44 -3.61
N ILE A 397 3.62 18.23 -4.10
CA ILE A 397 2.29 17.75 -4.50
C ILE A 397 2.39 16.86 -5.74
N ASP A 398 3.25 17.21 -6.71
CA ASP A 398 3.46 16.38 -7.90
C ASP A 398 4.07 15.02 -7.54
N ILE A 399 5.13 14.99 -6.71
CA ILE A 399 5.73 13.75 -6.22
C ILE A 399 4.71 12.93 -5.41
N THR A 400 4.03 13.53 -4.44
CA THR A 400 3.11 12.80 -3.56
C THR A 400 1.85 12.31 -4.28
N SER A 401 1.34 13.06 -5.27
CA SER A 401 0.23 12.61 -6.12
C SER A 401 0.65 11.49 -7.07
N TYR A 402 1.81 11.62 -7.72
CA TYR A 402 2.32 10.62 -8.67
C TYR A 402 2.63 9.29 -7.99
N VAL A 403 3.30 9.32 -6.84
CA VAL A 403 3.53 8.13 -6.01
C VAL A 403 2.20 7.60 -5.47
N GLY A 404 1.41 8.45 -4.80
CA GLY A 404 0.16 8.05 -4.15
C GLY A 404 -0.86 7.40 -5.08
N ALA A 405 -0.91 7.80 -6.35
CA ALA A 405 -1.77 7.21 -7.39
C ALA A 405 -1.53 5.70 -7.59
N ALA A 406 -0.36 5.16 -7.22
CA ALA A 406 -0.08 3.73 -7.28
C ALA A 406 -0.81 2.90 -6.19
N SER A 407 -1.26 3.53 -5.09
CA SER A 407 -1.91 2.81 -3.97
C SER A 407 -3.16 2.04 -4.43
N VAL A 408 -4.03 2.67 -5.23
CA VAL A 408 -5.30 2.07 -5.64
C VAL A 408 -5.10 0.85 -6.56
N PRO A 409 -4.35 0.95 -7.67
CA PRO A 409 -4.17 -0.18 -8.56
C PRO A 409 -3.43 -1.33 -7.86
N ILE A 410 -2.46 -1.03 -6.99
CA ILE A 410 -1.75 -2.05 -6.20
C ILE A 410 -2.75 -2.85 -5.34
N GLY A 411 -3.67 -2.20 -4.64
CA GLY A 411 -4.61 -2.89 -3.73
C GLY A 411 -5.60 -3.79 -4.47
N LEU A 412 -6.04 -3.35 -5.66
CA LEU A 412 -6.90 -4.15 -6.54
C LEU A 412 -6.12 -5.30 -7.20
N LEU A 413 -4.85 -5.10 -7.55
CA LEU A 413 -3.96 -6.16 -8.01
C LEU A 413 -3.71 -7.22 -6.94
N LEU A 414 -3.46 -6.80 -5.69
CA LEU A 414 -3.28 -7.73 -4.57
C LEU A 414 -4.58 -8.48 -4.26
N LEU A 415 -5.75 -7.82 -4.28
CA LEU A 415 -7.04 -8.50 -4.17
C LEU A 415 -7.18 -9.60 -5.24
N GLY A 416 -6.89 -9.28 -6.51
CA GLY A 416 -6.85 -10.27 -7.59
C GLY A 416 -5.88 -11.42 -7.31
N ALA A 417 -4.68 -11.12 -6.82
CA ALA A 417 -3.67 -12.12 -6.48
C ALA A 417 -4.09 -13.04 -5.33
N THR A 418 -4.76 -12.51 -4.29
CA THR A 418 -5.31 -13.31 -3.19
C THR A 418 -6.42 -14.24 -3.70
N ILE A 419 -7.31 -13.76 -4.58
CA ILE A 419 -8.35 -14.59 -5.24
C ILE A 419 -7.71 -15.77 -6.00
N ALA A 420 -6.60 -15.54 -6.70
CA ALA A 420 -5.91 -16.58 -7.48
C ALA A 420 -5.29 -17.70 -6.64
N ARG A 421 -5.05 -17.46 -5.34
CA ARG A 421 -4.42 -18.41 -4.40
C ARG A 421 -5.41 -19.02 -3.39
N LEU A 422 -6.58 -18.42 -3.21
CA LEU A 422 -7.56 -18.80 -2.19
C LEU A 422 -7.95 -20.29 -2.28
N LYS A 423 -7.68 -21.05 -1.21
CA LYS A 423 -8.03 -22.47 -1.11
C LYS A 423 -9.32 -22.66 -0.31
N VAL A 424 -10.46 -22.53 -0.97
CA VAL A 424 -11.82 -22.66 -0.39
C VAL A 424 -12.05 -23.97 0.41
N LYS A 425 -11.20 -25.00 0.25
CA LYS A 425 -11.25 -26.24 1.06
C LYS A 425 -10.57 -26.16 2.43
N LYS A 426 -9.77 -25.13 2.73
CA LYS A 426 -9.10 -24.93 4.04
C LYS A 426 -9.92 -24.10 5.05
N VAL A 427 -10.96 -23.36 4.62
CA VAL A 427 -11.70 -22.49 5.54
C VAL A 427 -12.53 -23.25 6.56
N VAL A 428 -12.64 -22.65 7.75
CA VAL A 428 -13.37 -23.20 8.90
C VAL A 428 -14.83 -23.53 8.53
N PRO A 429 -15.31 -24.75 8.83
CA PRO A 429 -16.70 -25.15 8.58
C PRO A 429 -17.71 -24.16 9.18
N GLY A 430 -18.63 -23.67 8.35
CA GLY A 430 -19.65 -22.71 8.75
C GLY A 430 -19.28 -21.22 8.62
N PHE A 431 -18.02 -20.88 8.31
CA PHE A 431 -17.58 -19.48 8.13
C PHE A 431 -18.35 -18.73 7.03
N TRP A 432 -18.92 -19.43 6.06
CA TRP A 432 -19.81 -18.85 5.04
C TRP A 432 -20.97 -18.03 5.64
N LYS A 433 -21.45 -18.38 6.85
CA LYS A 433 -22.46 -17.61 7.57
C LYS A 433 -21.96 -16.22 7.93
N THR A 434 -20.74 -16.12 8.47
CA THR A 434 -20.05 -14.86 8.75
C THR A 434 -19.90 -14.04 7.47
N VAL A 435 -19.43 -14.65 6.38
CA VAL A 435 -19.23 -13.99 5.07
C VAL A 435 -20.52 -13.39 4.53
N VAL A 436 -21.62 -14.16 4.54
CA VAL A 436 -22.94 -13.68 4.07
C VAL A 436 -23.47 -12.58 5.00
N MET A 437 -23.40 -12.78 6.31
CA MET A 437 -23.91 -11.82 7.29
C MET A 437 -23.15 -10.49 7.23
N ILE A 438 -21.81 -10.50 7.22
CA ILE A 438 -21.01 -9.28 7.18
C ILE A 438 -21.17 -8.53 5.84
N THR A 439 -21.38 -9.27 4.74
CA THR A 439 -21.67 -8.68 3.43
C THR A 439 -23.05 -8.02 3.41
N ALA A 440 -24.08 -8.66 3.95
CA ALA A 440 -25.41 -8.08 4.09
C ALA A 440 -25.42 -6.86 5.04
N CYS A 441 -24.72 -6.96 6.18
CA CYS A 441 -24.52 -5.84 7.09
C CYS A 441 -23.87 -4.64 6.39
N ARG A 442 -22.79 -4.87 5.62
CA ARG A 442 -22.03 -3.78 4.98
C ARG A 442 -22.66 -3.21 3.72
N LEU A 443 -23.28 -4.02 2.87
CA LEU A 443 -23.76 -3.58 1.54
C LEU A 443 -25.29 -3.49 1.42
N ILE A 444 -26.03 -3.77 2.49
CA ILE A 444 -27.49 -3.64 2.53
C ILE A 444 -27.93 -2.85 3.76
N ILE A 445 -27.61 -3.33 4.97
CA ILE A 445 -28.09 -2.70 6.22
C ILE A 445 -27.46 -1.33 6.44
N LEU A 446 -26.13 -1.22 6.33
CA LEU A 446 -25.40 0.03 6.55
C LEU A 446 -25.76 1.13 5.52
N PRO A 447 -25.93 0.87 4.21
CA PRO A 447 -26.46 1.84 3.26
C PRO A 447 -27.88 2.31 3.58
N ILE A 448 -28.80 1.40 3.97
CA ILE A 448 -30.17 1.77 4.36
C ILE A 448 -30.15 2.69 5.59
N PHE A 449 -29.33 2.36 6.58
CA PHE A 449 -29.09 3.21 7.75
C PHE A 449 -28.50 4.57 7.35
N GLY A 450 -27.50 4.60 6.46
CA GLY A 450 -26.88 5.83 5.94
C GLY A 450 -27.86 6.75 5.21
N VAL A 451 -28.72 6.19 4.35
CA VAL A 451 -29.81 6.95 3.69
C VAL A 451 -30.76 7.56 4.72
N GLY A 452 -31.15 6.81 5.76
CA GLY A 452 -32.00 7.31 6.84
C GLY A 452 -31.32 8.43 7.64
N MET A 453 -30.06 8.20 8.07
CA MET A 453 -29.26 9.13 8.85
C MET A 453 -29.01 10.44 8.11
N THR A 454 -28.48 10.38 6.88
CA THR A 454 -28.21 11.56 6.05
C THR A 454 -29.50 12.32 5.70
N THR A 455 -30.63 11.64 5.57
CA THR A 455 -31.94 12.31 5.40
C THR A 455 -32.38 13.02 6.68
N GLY A 456 -32.13 12.44 7.85
CA GLY A 456 -32.32 13.11 9.15
C GLY A 456 -31.44 14.36 9.29
N ILE A 457 -30.15 14.25 8.96
CA ILE A 457 -29.17 15.37 8.97
C ILE A 457 -29.55 16.47 7.97
N ALA A 458 -30.05 16.09 6.78
CA ALA A 458 -30.58 17.03 5.80
C ALA A 458 -31.82 17.77 6.31
N ASN A 459 -32.77 17.06 6.92
CA ASN A 459 -33.99 17.64 7.51
C ASN A 459 -33.68 18.53 8.73
N ALA A 460 -32.61 18.25 9.46
CA ALA A 460 -32.07 19.10 10.52
C ALA A 460 -31.31 20.35 9.99
N GLY A 461 -31.19 20.50 8.66
CA GLY A 461 -30.57 21.66 8.02
C GLY A 461 -29.03 21.67 8.03
N TRP A 462 -28.37 20.61 8.49
CA TRP A 462 -26.91 20.62 8.70
C TRP A 462 -26.11 20.80 7.41
N PHE A 463 -26.60 20.26 6.28
CA PHE A 463 -25.94 20.36 4.98
C PHE A 463 -26.09 21.73 4.29
N ASP A 464 -26.83 22.70 4.85
CA ASP A 464 -27.08 24.02 4.24
C ASP A 464 -27.60 23.97 2.79
N GLY A 465 -28.34 22.91 2.43
CA GLY A 465 -28.81 22.67 1.06
C GLY A 465 -27.77 22.09 0.09
N ASN A 466 -26.54 21.80 0.54
CA ASN A 466 -25.52 21.17 -0.31
C ASN A 466 -25.88 19.71 -0.63
N THR A 467 -26.52 19.53 -1.79
CA THR A 467 -26.93 18.22 -2.33
C THR A 467 -25.75 17.32 -2.70
N LEU A 468 -24.58 17.89 -2.99
CA LEU A 468 -23.36 17.14 -3.31
C LEU A 468 -22.73 16.55 -2.04
N LEU A 469 -22.67 17.32 -0.95
CA LEU A 469 -22.23 16.81 0.35
C LEU A 469 -23.12 15.63 0.77
N ARG A 470 -24.46 15.79 0.74
CA ARG A 470 -25.40 14.70 1.04
C ARG A 470 -25.22 13.50 0.10
N PHE A 471 -24.90 13.70 -1.18
CA PHE A 471 -24.58 12.61 -2.11
C PHE A 471 -23.35 11.82 -1.66
N VAL A 472 -22.25 12.52 -1.33
CA VAL A 472 -21.02 11.89 -0.84
C VAL A 472 -21.28 11.15 0.47
N SER A 473 -21.95 11.79 1.43
CA SER A 473 -22.30 11.15 2.71
C SER A 473 -23.09 9.85 2.53
N VAL A 474 -24.05 9.78 1.59
CA VAL A 474 -24.75 8.51 1.30
C VAL A 474 -23.83 7.50 0.59
N LEU A 475 -22.99 7.97 -0.34
CA LEU A 475 -22.07 7.13 -1.11
C LEU A 475 -21.12 6.36 -0.18
N GLU A 476 -20.57 7.00 0.85
CA GLU A 476 -19.63 6.37 1.80
C GLU A 476 -20.22 5.17 2.57
N PHE A 477 -21.51 5.24 2.95
CA PHE A 477 -22.19 4.11 3.59
C PHE A 477 -22.44 2.94 2.62
N GLY A 478 -22.30 3.17 1.30
CA GLY A 478 -22.44 2.19 0.22
C GLY A 478 -21.22 1.33 -0.08
N LEU A 479 -20.08 1.61 0.55
CA LEU A 479 -18.78 1.09 0.11
C LEU A 479 -18.43 -0.28 0.71
N PRO A 480 -17.69 -1.14 -0.03
CA PRO A 480 -17.14 -2.36 0.52
C PRO A 480 -16.01 -2.02 1.52
N ASN A 481 -15.42 -3.02 2.16
CA ASN A 481 -14.27 -2.77 3.03
C ASN A 481 -13.05 -2.26 2.23
N ALA A 482 -12.15 -1.55 2.90
CA ALA A 482 -10.90 -1.09 2.31
C ALA A 482 -10.07 -2.26 1.76
N THR A 483 -9.60 -2.14 0.52
CA THR A 483 -8.53 -3.00 -0.03
C THR A 483 -7.26 -2.94 0.82
N ALA A 484 -7.02 -1.82 1.50
CA ALA A 484 -5.88 -1.64 2.38
C ALA A 484 -5.80 -2.67 3.53
N LEU A 485 -6.93 -3.30 3.92
CA LEU A 485 -6.92 -4.43 4.88
C LEU A 485 -6.06 -5.60 4.40
N ILE A 486 -5.93 -5.80 3.09
CA ILE A 486 -5.06 -6.82 2.50
C ILE A 486 -3.61 -6.52 2.83
N TYR A 487 -3.17 -5.24 2.74
CA TYR A 487 -1.79 -4.87 3.06
C TYR A 487 -1.43 -5.18 4.51
N PHE A 488 -2.25 -4.75 5.46
CA PHE A 488 -1.98 -4.97 6.88
C PHE A 488 -2.04 -6.45 7.26
N THR A 489 -2.91 -7.23 6.61
CA THR A 489 -3.00 -8.67 6.89
C THR A 489 -1.83 -9.41 6.25
N ALA A 490 -1.44 -9.08 5.02
CA ALA A 490 -0.26 -9.64 4.34
C ALA A 490 1.07 -9.26 5.01
N PHE A 491 1.16 -8.03 5.55
CA PHE A 491 2.35 -7.54 6.27
C PHE A 491 2.61 -8.31 7.57
N HIS A 492 1.56 -8.72 8.29
CA HIS A 492 1.69 -9.55 9.50
C HIS A 492 1.67 -11.07 9.22
N THR A 493 1.25 -11.50 8.03
CA THR A 493 1.27 -12.93 7.66
C THR A 493 2.70 -13.39 7.38
N ASP A 494 3.13 -14.45 8.07
CA ASP A 494 4.37 -15.16 7.74
C ASP A 494 4.23 -15.91 6.40
N PRO A 495 5.08 -15.63 5.39
CA PRO A 495 5.05 -16.33 4.11
C PRO A 495 5.46 -17.81 4.17
N LEU A 496 6.06 -18.28 5.26
CA LEU A 496 6.47 -19.69 5.43
C LEU A 496 5.37 -20.56 6.07
N SER A 497 4.41 -19.95 6.78
CA SER A 497 3.29 -20.66 7.40
C SER A 497 2.40 -21.40 6.38
N GLU A 498 2.12 -22.69 6.60
CA GLU A 498 1.19 -23.45 5.74
C GLU A 498 -0.29 -23.04 5.91
N ASP A 499 -0.63 -22.35 7.01
CA ASP A 499 -1.98 -21.90 7.34
C ASP A 499 -2.08 -20.36 7.27
N HIS A 500 -2.93 -19.88 6.38
CA HIS A 500 -3.15 -18.45 6.12
C HIS A 500 -4.60 -18.04 6.45
N LEU A 501 -5.18 -18.63 7.50
CA LEU A 501 -6.57 -18.45 7.92
C LEU A 501 -7.06 -16.99 7.89
N GLN A 502 -6.26 -16.04 8.39
CA GLN A 502 -6.60 -14.62 8.46
C GLN A 502 -6.75 -13.99 7.06
N MET A 503 -5.81 -14.32 6.15
CA MET A 503 -5.84 -13.87 4.76
C MET A 503 -6.99 -14.52 3.97
N ASP A 504 -7.22 -15.82 4.14
CA ASP A 504 -8.32 -16.54 3.48
C ASP A 504 -9.69 -16.04 3.94
N CYS A 505 -9.86 -15.78 5.25
CA CYS A 505 -11.08 -15.21 5.82
C CYS A 505 -11.37 -13.80 5.27
N LEU A 506 -10.35 -12.93 5.25
CA LEU A 506 -10.46 -11.59 4.69
C LEU A 506 -10.77 -11.63 3.19
N ALA A 507 -10.07 -12.47 2.44
CA ALA A 507 -10.26 -12.64 1.00
C ALA A 507 -11.69 -13.06 0.65
N LEU A 508 -12.25 -14.04 1.37
CA LEU A 508 -13.64 -14.48 1.16
C LEU A 508 -14.66 -13.37 1.42
N CYS A 509 -14.44 -12.57 2.48
CA CYS A 509 -15.30 -11.42 2.77
C CYS A 509 -15.20 -10.36 1.66
N LEU A 510 -13.99 -10.03 1.21
CA LEU A 510 -13.78 -9.07 0.12
C LEU A 510 -14.35 -9.58 -1.21
N ILE A 511 -14.16 -10.85 -1.58
CA ILE A 511 -14.76 -11.45 -2.78
C ILE A 511 -16.28 -11.31 -2.75
N CYS A 512 -16.92 -11.75 -1.66
CA CYS A 512 -18.38 -11.72 -1.54
C CYS A 512 -18.90 -10.29 -1.63
N GLN A 513 -18.27 -9.35 -0.92
CA GLN A 513 -18.62 -7.93 -0.99
C GLN A 513 -18.43 -7.35 -2.39
N TYR A 514 -17.27 -7.54 -3.03
CA TYR A 514 -17.03 -6.96 -4.35
C TYR A 514 -18.00 -7.55 -5.39
N CYS A 515 -18.30 -8.85 -5.36
CA CYS A 515 -19.33 -9.46 -6.20
C CYS A 515 -20.72 -8.83 -6.01
N VAL A 516 -21.14 -8.58 -4.76
CA VAL A 516 -22.43 -7.92 -4.46
C VAL A 516 -22.42 -6.43 -4.84
N LEU A 517 -21.27 -5.76 -4.75
CA LEU A 517 -21.08 -4.33 -5.06
C LEU A 517 -21.47 -3.96 -6.49
N PHE A 518 -21.33 -4.90 -7.43
CA PHE A 518 -21.75 -4.70 -8.83
C PHE A 518 -23.23 -4.28 -8.94
N ILE A 519 -24.06 -4.74 -8.01
CA ILE A 519 -25.50 -4.47 -7.99
C ILE A 519 -25.82 -3.37 -6.96
N THR A 520 -25.28 -3.46 -5.74
CA THR A 520 -25.69 -2.57 -4.64
C THR A 520 -25.23 -1.14 -4.82
N LEU A 521 -24.03 -0.90 -5.36
CA LEU A 521 -23.49 0.46 -5.49
C LEU A 521 -24.20 1.26 -6.61
N PRO A 522 -24.43 0.72 -7.83
CA PRO A 522 -25.25 1.41 -8.83
C PRO A 522 -26.69 1.62 -8.39
N PHE A 523 -27.27 0.67 -7.65
CA PHE A 523 -28.61 0.82 -7.08
C PHE A 523 -28.66 1.99 -6.09
N LEU A 524 -27.71 2.04 -5.13
CA LEU A 524 -27.64 3.11 -4.15
C LEU A 524 -27.41 4.48 -4.80
N VAL A 525 -26.48 4.59 -5.75
CA VAL A 525 -26.21 5.85 -6.47
C VAL A 525 -27.45 6.30 -7.26
N THR A 526 -28.09 5.39 -7.99
CA THR A 526 -29.31 5.69 -8.75
C THR A 526 -30.47 6.11 -7.84
N PHE A 527 -30.69 5.38 -6.74
CA PHE A 527 -31.68 5.72 -5.73
C PHE A 527 -31.42 7.10 -5.12
N THR A 528 -30.18 7.38 -4.72
CA THR A 528 -29.80 8.65 -4.09
C THR A 528 -30.03 9.83 -5.03
N LEU A 529 -29.61 9.71 -6.29
CA LEU A 529 -29.80 10.77 -7.29
C LEU A 529 -31.29 11.00 -7.58
N LYS A 530 -32.07 9.93 -7.83
CA LYS A 530 -33.48 10.03 -8.24
C LYS A 530 -34.45 10.34 -7.11
N VAL A 531 -34.29 9.67 -5.97
CA VAL A 531 -35.23 9.70 -4.85
C VAL A 531 -34.78 10.69 -3.78
N SER A 532 -33.52 10.64 -3.35
CA SER A 532 -33.05 11.51 -2.26
C SER A 532 -32.75 12.94 -2.71
N LEU A 533 -32.32 13.14 -3.97
CA LEU A 533 -31.84 14.43 -4.49
C LEU A 533 -32.65 14.98 -5.67
N HIS A 534 -33.64 14.24 -6.18
CA HIS A 534 -34.50 14.63 -7.31
C HIS A 534 -33.75 15.14 -8.56
N LYS A 535 -32.57 14.56 -8.85
CA LYS A 535 -31.80 14.72 -10.10
C LYS A 535 -32.12 13.62 -11.10
#